data_AF-A0A7Y3DZQ2-F1
#
_entry.id   AF-A0A7Y3DZQ2-F1
#
_cell.length_a   1.000
_cell.length_b   1.000
_cell.length_c   1.000
_cell.angle_alpha   90.00
_cell.angle_beta   90.00
_cell.angle_gamma   90.00
#
_symmetry.space_group_name_H-M   'P 1'
#
loop_
_entity.id
_entity.type
_entity.pdbx_description
1 polymer ?
#
loop_
_entity_poly.entity_id
_entity_poly.type
_entity_poly.pdbx_seq_one_letter_code
_entity_poly.pdbx_strand_id
1 'polypeptide(L)'
;MNESAVQFVMGGQVVTMQDFDPQLTVLDWLRTRAARTGTKEGCAEGDCGSCTVVLGELETAGNGIRYRAVNACIQLLATLDGCQLITVEDLAGEDGSLHPVQQALVDFHGSQCGFCTPGFVMSLFALYHQPGEVDQRQVEECLAGNLCRCTGYRPIMDAAAKALAGPRADRFSAAKQQTVDMLSGIRHGQGLRLQHGDRLFHAPVSTQELCGVLSKYPEAVMVAGLTDVGLWINKQLASIDTLVYLGRVDGLRDIGTRDDVLEIGAAVTYSDAID
;
A
#
# COMPACT_ATOMS: atom_id res chain seq x y z
N MET A 1 4.53 27.63 5.82
CA MET A 1 4.14 26.21 5.73
C MET A 1 5.10 25.45 6.61
N ASN A 2 4.64 24.96 7.75
CA ASN A 2 5.49 24.24 8.69
C ASN A 2 5.93 22.92 8.05
N GLU A 3 7.20 22.55 8.22
CA GLU A 3 7.66 21.19 7.95
C GLU A 3 6.78 20.22 8.71
N SER A 4 6.16 19.30 7.97
CA SER A 4 5.12 18.42 8.49
C SER A 4 5.68 17.02 8.67
N ALA A 5 5.06 16.22 9.53
CA ALA A 5 5.42 14.82 9.73
C ALA A 5 4.49 13.91 8.92
N VAL A 6 5.00 12.75 8.49
CA VAL A 6 4.14 11.68 7.98
C VAL A 6 3.64 10.85 9.15
N GLN A 7 2.33 10.68 9.25
CA GLN A 7 1.69 9.88 10.28
C GLN A 7 0.89 8.74 9.64
N PHE A 8 1.12 7.51 10.12
CA PHE A 8 0.42 6.32 9.63
C PHE A 8 0.24 5.32 10.77
N VAL A 9 -0.68 4.38 10.62
CA VAL A 9 -0.91 3.33 11.62
C VAL A 9 -0.06 2.11 11.28
N MET A 10 0.69 1.58 12.24
CA MET A 10 1.37 0.28 12.12
C MET A 10 1.36 -0.42 13.49
N GLY A 11 1.09 -1.72 13.53
CA GLY A 11 1.09 -2.48 14.78
C GLY A 11 0.09 -1.95 15.83
N GLY A 12 -1.05 -1.39 15.40
CA GLY A 12 -2.08 -0.84 16.29
C GLY A 12 -1.71 0.51 16.93
N GLN A 13 -0.69 1.20 16.42
CA GLN A 13 -0.21 2.48 16.94
C GLN A 13 0.01 3.49 15.80
N VAL A 14 -0.09 4.78 16.11
CA VAL A 14 0.28 5.86 15.18
C VAL A 14 1.81 6.02 15.20
N VAL A 15 2.45 5.76 14.07
CA VAL A 15 3.86 6.02 13.81
C VAL A 15 3.97 7.42 13.20
N THR A 16 4.90 8.23 13.73
CA THR A 16 5.20 9.58 13.22
C THR A 16 6.63 9.60 12.69
N MET A 17 6.78 9.97 11.42
CA MET A 17 8.07 10.05 10.72
C MET A 17 8.38 11.50 10.33
N GLN A 18 9.59 11.94 10.66
CA GLN A 18 10.14 13.25 10.32
C GLN A 18 11.59 13.06 9.86
N ASP A 19 12.17 14.07 9.20
CA ASP A 19 13.58 14.11 8.81
C ASP A 19 14.06 12.84 8.08
N PHE A 20 13.40 12.53 6.97
CA PHE A 20 13.78 11.42 6.09
C PHE A 20 13.72 11.86 4.63
N ASP A 21 14.53 11.21 3.81
CA ASP A 21 14.55 11.44 2.36
C ASP A 21 13.17 11.16 1.76
N PRO A 22 12.52 12.12 1.07
CA PRO A 22 11.23 11.87 0.45
C PRO A 22 11.18 10.74 -0.57
N GLN A 23 12.34 10.33 -1.11
CA GLN A 23 12.46 9.18 -2.01
C GLN A 23 12.73 7.85 -1.27
N LEU A 24 12.73 7.84 0.07
CA LEU A 24 12.85 6.62 0.87
C LEU A 24 11.65 5.71 0.59
N THR A 25 11.93 4.52 0.06
CA THR A 25 10.89 3.52 -0.21
C THR A 25 10.42 2.86 1.08
N VAL A 26 9.18 2.38 1.09
CA VAL A 26 8.63 1.64 2.24
C VAL A 26 9.47 0.39 2.50
N LEU A 27 9.92 -0.29 1.45
CA LEU A 27 10.75 -1.48 1.57
C LEU A 27 12.10 -1.20 2.24
N ASP A 28 12.80 -0.14 1.80
CA ASP A 28 14.09 0.22 2.39
C ASP A 28 13.90 0.60 3.86
N TRP A 29 12.94 1.47 4.17
CA TRP A 29 12.62 1.84 5.55
C TRP A 29 12.32 0.63 6.44
N LEU A 30 11.45 -0.29 5.99
CA LEU A 30 11.08 -1.49 6.73
C LEU A 30 12.32 -2.32 7.09
N ARG A 31 13.21 -2.53 6.13
CA ARG A 31 14.34 -3.45 6.27
C ARG A 31 15.52 -2.84 7.00
N THR A 32 15.84 -1.56 6.76
CA THR A 32 17.07 -0.92 7.25
C THR A 32 16.86 -0.11 8.53
N ARG A 33 15.67 0.47 8.72
CA ARG A 33 15.38 1.31 9.89
C ARG A 33 14.44 0.65 10.88
N ALA A 34 13.33 0.08 10.41
CA ALA A 34 12.35 -0.59 11.27
C ALA A 34 12.75 -2.03 11.64
N ALA A 35 13.79 -2.58 10.98
CA ALA A 35 14.26 -3.96 11.15
C ALA A 35 13.17 -5.04 10.97
N ARG A 36 12.12 -4.74 10.21
CA ARG A 36 11.03 -5.65 9.83
C ARG A 36 11.37 -6.31 8.49
N THR A 37 12.14 -7.39 8.58
CA THR A 37 12.81 -7.99 7.43
C THR A 37 11.99 -9.05 6.71
N GLY A 38 10.76 -9.33 7.15
CA GLY A 38 9.83 -10.28 6.53
C GLY A 38 9.49 -9.91 5.09
N THR A 39 9.27 -8.61 4.82
CA THR A 39 9.10 -8.07 3.47
C THR A 39 10.44 -8.12 2.70
N LYS A 40 10.44 -8.68 1.49
CA LYS A 40 11.69 -9.00 0.76
C LYS A 40 11.89 -8.16 -0.50
N GLU A 41 13.13 -7.75 -0.73
CA GLU A 41 13.56 -7.23 -2.03
C GLU A 41 13.92 -8.38 -2.97
N GLY A 42 13.18 -8.52 -4.07
CA GLY A 42 13.44 -9.52 -5.11
C GLY A 42 13.87 -8.88 -6.42
N CYS A 43 13.01 -8.02 -6.99
CA CYS A 43 13.28 -7.33 -8.26
C CYS A 43 13.50 -5.82 -8.12
N ALA A 44 12.90 -5.16 -7.11
CA ALA A 44 12.89 -3.70 -6.94
C ALA A 44 12.24 -2.88 -8.08
N GLU A 45 11.31 -3.49 -8.83
CA GLU A 45 10.57 -2.85 -9.95
C GLU A 45 9.07 -3.19 -9.97
N GLY A 46 8.53 -3.69 -8.86
CA GLY A 46 7.11 -4.05 -8.76
C GLY A 46 6.70 -5.38 -9.38
N ASP A 47 7.58 -6.05 -10.14
CA ASP A 47 7.20 -7.21 -10.94
C ASP A 47 7.04 -8.53 -10.14
N CYS A 48 7.93 -8.80 -9.17
CA CYS A 48 7.97 -10.12 -8.53
C CYS A 48 7.03 -10.31 -7.32
N GLY A 49 6.49 -9.23 -6.76
CA GLY A 49 5.59 -9.28 -5.61
C GLY A 49 6.19 -9.75 -4.27
N SER A 50 7.49 -10.04 -4.16
CA SER A 50 8.09 -10.48 -2.88
C SER A 50 8.08 -9.40 -1.79
N CYS A 51 7.93 -8.14 -2.21
CA CYS A 51 7.87 -6.96 -1.34
C CYS A 51 6.42 -6.53 -1.03
N THR A 52 5.43 -7.39 -1.30
CA THR A 52 4.03 -7.01 -1.10
C THR A 52 3.75 -6.74 0.37
N VAL A 53 3.17 -5.58 0.63
CA VAL A 53 2.59 -5.16 1.92
C VAL A 53 1.15 -4.74 1.68
N VAL A 54 0.37 -4.54 2.74
CA VAL A 54 -1.01 -4.08 2.61
C VAL A 54 -1.17 -2.69 3.21
N LEU A 55 -1.84 -1.81 2.46
CA LEU A 55 -2.29 -0.52 2.92
C LEU A 55 -3.77 -0.56 3.22
N GLY A 56 -4.15 -0.13 4.42
CA GLY A 56 -5.53 0.13 4.82
C GLY A 56 -5.82 1.62 4.74
N GLU A 57 -6.84 2.01 4.00
CA GLU A 57 -7.27 3.40 3.86
C GLU A 57 -8.73 3.53 4.27
N LEU A 58 -9.12 4.68 4.85
CA LEU A 58 -10.53 4.94 5.13
C LEU A 58 -11.32 4.93 3.82
N GLU A 59 -12.43 4.20 3.81
CA GLU A 59 -13.41 4.28 2.73
C GLU A 59 -14.00 5.70 2.67
N THR A 60 -14.51 6.12 1.50
CA THR A 60 -15.09 7.46 1.29
C THR A 60 -16.23 7.75 2.27
N ALA A 61 -17.01 6.74 2.66
CA ALA A 61 -18.07 6.85 3.67
C ALA A 61 -17.57 7.01 5.12
N GLY A 62 -16.27 6.80 5.37
CA GLY A 62 -15.62 7.03 6.66
C GLY A 62 -15.89 5.98 7.75
N ASN A 63 -16.68 4.94 7.47
CA ASN A 63 -17.04 3.88 8.42
C ASN A 63 -16.33 2.54 8.11
N GLY A 64 -15.47 2.53 7.11
CA GLY A 64 -14.84 1.34 6.55
C GLY A 64 -13.34 1.51 6.35
N ILE A 65 -12.67 0.37 6.14
CA ILE A 65 -11.26 0.34 5.76
C ILE A 65 -11.18 -0.51 4.51
N ARG A 66 -10.66 0.09 3.44
CA ARG A 66 -10.31 -0.63 2.22
C ARG A 66 -8.86 -1.07 2.30
N TYR A 67 -8.65 -2.37 2.14
CA TYR A 67 -7.31 -2.96 2.11
C TYR A 67 -6.84 -3.18 0.68
N ARG A 68 -5.64 -2.70 0.35
CA ARG A 68 -4.99 -2.92 -0.95
C ARG A 68 -3.58 -3.46 -0.79
N ALA A 69 -3.26 -4.47 -1.58
CA ALA A 69 -1.89 -4.96 -1.73
C ALA A 69 -1.07 -4.00 -2.59
N VAL A 70 0.16 -3.68 -2.17
CA VAL A 70 1.08 -2.82 -2.90
C VAL A 70 2.50 -3.33 -2.85
N ASN A 71 3.30 -2.99 -3.86
CA ASN A 71 4.73 -3.29 -3.86
C ASN A 71 5.50 -2.25 -3.04
N ALA A 72 5.99 -2.63 -1.86
CA ALA A 72 6.73 -1.73 -0.98
C ALA A 72 8.02 -1.17 -1.61
N CYS A 73 8.59 -1.86 -2.62
CA CYS A 73 9.80 -1.40 -3.29
C CYS A 73 9.60 -0.09 -4.07
N ILE A 74 8.42 0.13 -4.65
CA ILE A 74 8.12 1.33 -5.46
C ILE A 74 7.11 2.27 -4.78
N GLN A 75 6.66 1.94 -3.57
CA GLN A 75 5.90 2.83 -2.71
C GLN A 75 6.87 3.71 -1.90
N LEU A 76 6.68 5.03 -1.92
CA LEU A 76 7.46 5.95 -1.09
C LEU A 76 6.87 6.08 0.30
N LEU A 77 7.71 6.12 1.34
CA LEU A 77 7.28 6.30 2.73
C LEU A 77 6.47 7.58 2.91
N ALA A 78 6.83 8.63 2.17
CA ALA A 78 6.17 9.94 2.17
C ALA A 78 4.66 9.88 1.83
N THR A 79 4.24 8.84 1.11
CA THR A 79 2.84 8.67 0.66
C THR A 79 1.97 7.88 1.63
N LEU A 80 2.53 7.37 2.74
CA LEU A 80 1.78 6.60 3.73
C LEU A 80 0.95 7.46 4.69
N ASP A 81 1.06 8.78 4.62
CA ASP A 81 0.32 9.67 5.51
C ASP A 81 -1.19 9.40 5.45
N GLY A 82 -1.79 9.14 6.61
CA GLY A 82 -3.20 8.77 6.74
C GLY A 82 -3.55 7.34 6.34
N CYS A 83 -2.57 6.46 6.14
CA CYS A 83 -2.79 5.04 5.85
C CYS A 83 -2.50 4.16 7.08
N GLN A 84 -2.98 2.93 7.06
CA GLN A 84 -2.48 1.82 7.86
C GLN A 84 -1.49 1.01 7.02
N LEU A 85 -0.29 0.74 7.54
CA LEU A 85 0.68 -0.18 6.93
C LEU A 85 0.64 -1.51 7.68
N ILE A 86 0.46 -2.60 6.94
CA ILE A 86 0.45 -3.98 7.46
C ILE A 86 1.51 -4.79 6.72
N THR A 87 2.39 -5.47 7.47
CA THR A 87 3.41 -6.37 6.92
C THR A 87 3.19 -7.80 7.38
N VAL A 88 3.92 -8.76 6.80
CA VAL A 88 3.76 -10.20 7.11
C VAL A 88 3.94 -10.51 8.60
N GLU A 89 4.79 -9.76 9.30
CA GLU A 89 5.03 -9.88 10.72
C GLU A 89 3.83 -9.45 11.57
N ASP A 90 2.93 -8.61 11.03
CA ASP A 90 1.69 -8.18 11.68
C ASP A 90 0.59 -9.25 11.57
N LEU A 91 0.77 -10.36 10.89
CA LEU A 91 -0.34 -11.32 10.73
C LEU A 91 -0.43 -12.32 11.88
N ALA A 92 0.72 -12.68 12.47
CA ALA A 92 0.72 -13.59 13.62
C ALA A 92 0.14 -12.89 14.87
N GLY A 93 -0.65 -13.64 15.63
CA GLY A 93 -1.12 -13.24 16.96
C GLY A 93 0.04 -13.11 17.96
N GLU A 94 -0.20 -12.40 19.06
CA GLU A 94 0.80 -12.25 20.14
C GLU A 94 1.16 -13.59 20.80
N ASP A 95 0.24 -14.54 20.77
CA ASP A 95 0.42 -15.93 21.21
C ASP A 95 1.17 -16.81 20.20
N GLY A 96 1.56 -16.24 19.05
CA GLY A 96 2.20 -16.95 17.95
C GLY A 96 1.23 -17.69 17.03
N SER A 97 -0.09 -17.58 17.24
CA SER A 97 -1.07 -18.16 16.32
C SER A 97 -0.94 -17.54 14.93
N LEU A 98 -0.91 -18.38 13.91
CA LEU A 98 -0.80 -17.92 12.52
C LEU A 98 -2.15 -17.40 12.02
N HIS A 99 -2.11 -16.36 11.19
CA HIS A 99 -3.29 -15.94 10.43
C HIS A 99 -3.77 -17.09 9.52
N PRO A 100 -5.08 -17.26 9.24
CA PRO A 100 -5.60 -18.33 8.38
C PRO A 100 -4.86 -18.49 7.03
N VAL A 101 -4.49 -17.38 6.40
CA VAL A 101 -3.67 -17.37 5.17
C VAL A 101 -2.28 -17.97 5.38
N GLN A 102 -1.60 -17.60 6.47
CA GLN A 102 -0.29 -18.14 6.80
C GLN A 102 -0.37 -19.63 7.11
N GLN A 103 -1.36 -20.03 7.92
CA GLN A 103 -1.58 -21.43 8.30
C GLN A 103 -1.88 -22.29 7.06
N ALA A 104 -2.73 -21.83 6.15
CA ALA A 104 -3.05 -22.57 4.94
C ALA A 104 -1.82 -22.81 4.05
N LEU A 105 -0.92 -21.82 3.91
CA LEU A 105 0.32 -22.00 3.15
C LEU A 105 1.27 -23.03 3.80
N VAL A 106 1.25 -23.16 5.14
CA VAL A 106 1.97 -24.23 5.85
C VAL A 106 1.34 -25.58 5.57
N ASP A 107 0.03 -25.70 5.80
CA ASP A 107 -0.72 -26.96 5.72
C ASP A 107 -0.72 -27.58 4.31
N PHE A 108 -0.73 -26.74 3.28
CA PHE A 108 -0.79 -27.16 1.87
C PHE A 108 0.58 -27.13 1.17
N HIS A 109 1.68 -26.99 1.93
CA HIS A 109 3.05 -26.98 1.38
C HIS A 109 3.27 -25.87 0.33
N GLY A 110 2.62 -24.71 0.53
CA GLY A 110 2.71 -23.53 -0.33
C GLY A 110 4.04 -22.78 -0.23
N SER A 111 5.00 -23.28 0.54
CA SER A 111 6.31 -22.66 0.76
C SER A 111 7.44 -23.69 0.69
N GLN A 112 8.46 -23.41 -0.12
CA GLN A 112 9.71 -24.19 -0.18
C GLN A 112 10.91 -23.35 0.29
N CYS A 113 11.51 -22.55 -0.60
CA CYS A 113 12.62 -21.67 -0.22
C CYS A 113 12.20 -20.53 0.73
N GLY A 114 10.90 -20.23 0.80
CA GLY A 114 10.31 -19.24 1.71
C GLY A 114 10.44 -17.78 1.26
N PHE A 115 11.25 -17.46 0.25
CA PHE A 115 11.57 -16.06 -0.09
C PHE A 115 10.36 -15.27 -0.61
N CYS A 116 9.56 -15.88 -1.49
CA CYS A 116 8.36 -15.24 -2.04
C CYS A 116 7.14 -15.33 -1.11
N THR A 117 7.17 -16.23 -0.11
CA THR A 117 6.03 -16.56 0.74
C THR A 117 5.41 -15.34 1.43
N PRO A 118 6.17 -14.38 2.00
CA PRO A 118 5.61 -13.15 2.54
C PRO A 118 4.76 -12.37 1.54
N GLY A 119 5.20 -12.30 0.28
CA GLY A 119 4.46 -11.61 -0.77
C GLY A 119 3.09 -12.26 -1.05
N PHE A 120 3.06 -13.58 -1.21
CA PHE A 120 1.82 -14.34 -1.40
C PHE A 120 0.89 -14.22 -0.19
N VAL A 121 1.43 -14.28 1.03
CA VAL A 121 0.65 -14.09 2.26
C VAL A 121 -0.05 -12.73 2.23
N MET A 122 0.66 -11.66 1.90
CA MET A 122 0.10 -10.31 1.94
C MET A 122 -0.92 -10.06 0.82
N SER A 123 -0.71 -10.60 -0.38
CA SER A 123 -1.71 -10.54 -1.47
C SER A 123 -3.01 -11.25 -1.06
N LEU A 124 -2.91 -12.48 -0.54
CA LEU A 124 -4.08 -13.23 -0.07
C LEU A 124 -4.75 -12.59 1.14
N PHE A 125 -3.99 -11.92 2.01
CA PHE A 125 -4.55 -11.15 3.12
C PHE A 125 -5.40 -9.97 2.62
N ALA A 126 -4.95 -9.24 1.60
CA ALA A 126 -5.77 -8.18 1.00
C ALA A 126 -7.07 -8.76 0.42
N LEU A 127 -7.00 -9.88 -0.30
CA LEU A 127 -8.16 -10.57 -0.86
C LEU A 127 -9.10 -11.13 0.22
N TYR A 128 -8.54 -11.60 1.34
CA TYR A 128 -9.31 -12.09 2.49
C TYR A 128 -10.26 -11.02 3.04
N HIS A 129 -9.86 -9.75 3.01
CA HIS A 129 -10.69 -8.65 3.46
C HIS A 129 -11.61 -8.03 2.39
N GLN A 130 -11.59 -8.54 1.15
CA GLN A 130 -12.55 -8.10 0.14
C GLN A 130 -13.95 -8.62 0.49
N PRO A 131 -15.02 -7.82 0.30
CA PRO A 131 -16.37 -8.24 0.59
C PRO A 131 -16.83 -9.34 -0.39
N GLY A 132 -17.74 -10.20 0.09
CA GLY A 132 -18.37 -11.23 -0.72
C GLY A 132 -17.58 -12.54 -0.84
N GLU A 133 -18.18 -13.49 -1.56
CA GLU A 133 -17.52 -14.74 -1.90
C GLU A 133 -16.37 -14.47 -2.89
N VAL A 134 -15.27 -15.20 -2.71
CA VAL A 134 -14.10 -15.08 -3.56
C VAL A 134 -14.04 -16.31 -4.46
N ASP A 135 -14.08 -16.09 -5.77
CA ASP A 135 -13.97 -17.15 -6.76
C ASP A 135 -12.50 -17.44 -7.12
N GLN A 136 -12.29 -18.51 -7.90
CA GLN A 136 -10.95 -18.90 -8.33
C GLN A 136 -10.25 -17.83 -9.19
N ARG A 137 -11.00 -17.12 -10.04
CA ARG A 137 -10.45 -16.09 -10.94
C ARG A 137 -9.89 -14.92 -10.13
N GLN A 138 -10.60 -14.49 -9.09
CA GLN A 138 -10.12 -13.46 -8.17
C GLN A 138 -8.85 -13.88 -7.43
N VAL A 139 -8.69 -15.16 -7.09
CA VAL A 139 -7.43 -15.67 -6.53
C VAL A 139 -6.31 -15.60 -7.57
N GLU A 140 -6.56 -16.02 -8.81
CA GLU A 140 -5.58 -15.97 -9.89
C GLU A 140 -5.14 -14.53 -10.20
N GLU A 141 -6.09 -13.59 -10.30
CA GLU A 141 -5.82 -12.16 -10.52
C GLU A 141 -5.03 -11.55 -9.35
N CYS A 142 -5.41 -11.87 -8.11
CA CYS A 142 -4.71 -11.39 -6.91
C CYS A 142 -3.26 -11.88 -6.84
N LEU A 143 -3.00 -13.11 -7.29
CA LEU A 143 -1.67 -13.72 -7.25
C LEU A 143 -0.83 -13.51 -8.51
N ALA A 144 -1.39 -12.91 -9.57
CA ALA A 144 -0.71 -12.71 -10.84
C ALA A 144 0.58 -11.87 -10.71
N GLY A 145 0.62 -10.95 -9.74
CA GLY A 145 1.78 -10.12 -9.42
C GLY A 145 2.81 -10.76 -8.48
N ASN A 146 2.68 -12.05 -8.13
CA ASN A 146 3.59 -12.75 -7.23
C ASN A 146 4.32 -13.89 -7.96
N LEU A 147 5.66 -13.82 -7.99
CA LEU A 147 6.48 -14.83 -8.65
C LEU A 147 7.02 -15.86 -7.66
N CYS A 148 6.84 -17.15 -7.98
CA CYS A 148 7.44 -18.27 -7.26
C CYS A 148 8.22 -19.16 -8.21
N ARG A 149 9.50 -19.41 -7.89
CA ARG A 149 10.36 -20.28 -8.70
C ARG A 149 10.40 -21.74 -8.25
N CYS A 150 9.85 -22.05 -7.08
CA CYS A 150 10.05 -23.35 -6.41
C CYS A 150 8.79 -24.24 -6.43
N THR A 151 7.62 -23.67 -6.10
CA THR A 151 6.43 -24.48 -5.77
C THR A 151 5.64 -24.96 -6.98
N GLY A 152 5.83 -24.35 -8.16
CA GLY A 152 4.97 -24.57 -9.32
C GLY A 152 3.53 -24.07 -9.11
N TYR A 153 3.30 -23.15 -8.15
CA TYR A 153 2.05 -22.46 -7.84
C TYR A 153 0.88 -23.32 -7.33
N ARG A 154 0.72 -24.57 -7.77
CA ARG A 154 -0.40 -25.42 -7.38
C ARG A 154 -0.67 -25.48 -5.86
N PRO A 155 0.31 -25.76 -4.98
CA PRO A 155 0.06 -25.78 -3.54
C PRO A 155 -0.33 -24.42 -2.96
N ILE A 156 0.09 -23.31 -3.58
CA ILE A 156 -0.30 -21.95 -3.18
C ILE A 156 -1.78 -21.72 -3.52
N MET A 157 -2.23 -22.17 -4.70
CA MET A 157 -3.64 -22.07 -5.11
C MET A 157 -4.55 -22.91 -4.20
N ASP A 158 -4.12 -24.12 -3.83
CA ASP A 158 -4.87 -24.99 -2.92
C ASP A 158 -4.95 -24.35 -1.51
N ALA A 159 -3.85 -23.74 -1.03
CA ALA A 159 -3.83 -22.97 0.21
C ALA A 159 -4.78 -21.76 0.18
N ALA A 160 -4.78 -21.01 -0.93
CA ALA A 160 -5.65 -19.85 -1.10
C ALA A 160 -7.14 -20.25 -1.04
N ALA A 161 -7.52 -21.30 -1.77
CA ALA A 161 -8.88 -21.84 -1.75
C ALA A 161 -9.28 -22.26 -0.32
N LYS A 162 -8.37 -22.86 0.45
CA LYS A 162 -8.62 -23.21 1.85
C LYS A 162 -8.78 -21.98 2.74
N ALA A 163 -7.89 -20.99 2.63
CA ALA A 163 -7.87 -19.80 3.50
C ALA A 163 -9.08 -18.89 3.28
N LEU A 164 -9.59 -18.86 2.05
CA LEU A 164 -10.70 -17.99 1.65
C LEU A 164 -12.06 -18.68 1.75
N ALA A 165 -12.07 -20.00 2.04
CA ALA A 165 -13.27 -20.76 2.28
C ALA A 165 -13.81 -20.52 3.70
N GLY A 166 -15.07 -20.08 3.79
CA GLY A 166 -15.78 -19.93 5.05
C GLY A 166 -15.73 -18.52 5.66
N PRO A 167 -16.17 -18.37 6.93
CA PRO A 167 -16.25 -17.08 7.59
C PRO A 167 -14.87 -16.46 7.77
N ARG A 168 -14.71 -15.23 7.30
CA ARG A 168 -13.47 -14.47 7.41
C ARG A 168 -13.53 -13.61 8.66
N ALA A 169 -12.95 -14.13 9.73
CA ALA A 169 -12.83 -13.44 11.01
C ALA A 169 -11.38 -13.48 11.46
N ASP A 170 -10.84 -12.31 11.80
CA ASP A 170 -9.47 -12.16 12.25
C ASP A 170 -9.34 -10.94 13.19
N ARG A 171 -8.13 -10.72 13.69
CA ARG A 171 -7.88 -9.61 14.62
C ARG A 171 -8.03 -8.23 13.96
N PHE A 172 -7.77 -8.11 12.67
CA PHE A 172 -7.90 -6.84 11.94
C PHE A 172 -9.37 -6.44 11.79
N SER A 173 -10.23 -7.40 11.47
CA SER A 173 -11.68 -7.21 11.44
C SER A 173 -12.22 -6.85 12.83
N ALA A 174 -11.72 -7.50 13.88
CA ALA A 174 -12.09 -7.20 15.27
C ALA A 174 -11.65 -5.80 15.73
N ALA A 175 -10.47 -5.35 15.29
CA ALA A 175 -9.91 -4.03 15.60
C ALA A 175 -10.27 -2.93 14.59
N LYS A 176 -11.23 -3.19 13.68
CA LYS A 176 -11.61 -2.26 12.61
C LYS A 176 -11.95 -0.87 13.14
N GLN A 177 -12.83 -0.79 14.15
CA GLN A 177 -13.26 0.51 14.68
C GLN A 177 -12.10 1.30 15.30
N GLN A 178 -11.26 0.65 16.10
CA GLN A 178 -10.07 1.29 16.68
C GLN A 178 -9.15 1.84 15.59
N THR A 179 -8.98 1.11 14.50
CA THR A 179 -8.16 1.54 13.37
C THR A 179 -8.81 2.71 12.62
N VAL A 180 -10.13 2.69 12.40
CA VAL A 180 -10.89 3.81 11.83
C VAL A 180 -10.72 5.07 12.68
N ASP A 181 -10.79 4.95 14.01
CA ASP A 181 -10.63 6.08 14.93
C ASP A 181 -9.22 6.68 14.85
N MET A 182 -8.17 5.84 14.81
CA MET A 182 -6.79 6.29 14.63
C MET A 182 -6.57 6.99 13.29
N LEU A 183 -7.03 6.40 12.18
CA LEU A 183 -6.87 6.97 10.84
C LEU A 183 -7.65 8.29 10.70
N SER A 184 -8.84 8.38 11.29
CA SER A 184 -9.64 9.61 11.29
C SER A 184 -8.95 10.73 12.07
N GLY A 185 -8.22 10.39 13.13
CA GLY A 185 -7.40 11.33 13.91
C GLY A 185 -6.16 11.86 13.17
N ILE A 186 -5.72 11.19 12.10
CA ILE A 186 -4.57 11.61 11.28
C ILE A 186 -4.98 12.61 10.17
N ARG A 187 -6.28 12.81 9.89
CA ARG A 187 -6.72 13.69 8.79
C ARG A 187 -6.25 15.14 8.98
N HIS A 188 -5.26 15.52 8.18
CA HIS A 188 -4.80 16.91 8.09
C HIS A 188 -5.71 17.71 7.16
N GLY A 189 -6.26 18.82 7.63
CA GLY A 189 -7.00 19.79 6.81
C GLY A 189 -6.12 20.67 5.91
N GLN A 190 -4.83 20.36 5.79
CA GLN A 190 -3.84 21.10 5.00
C GLN A 190 -2.92 20.11 4.26
N GLY A 191 -2.37 20.55 3.12
CA GLY A 191 -1.38 19.79 2.38
C GLY A 191 -0.09 19.51 3.17
N LEU A 192 0.54 18.36 2.90
CA LEU A 192 1.79 17.95 3.50
C LEU A 192 2.99 18.55 2.74
N ARG A 193 4.00 19.02 3.46
CA ARG A 193 5.31 19.37 2.90
C ARG A 193 6.45 18.73 3.71
N LEU A 194 7.30 17.96 3.02
CA LEU A 194 8.53 17.40 3.55
C LEU A 194 9.74 18.00 2.82
N GLN A 195 10.84 18.13 3.55
CA GLN A 195 12.13 18.55 3.00
C GLN A 195 13.25 17.75 3.66
N HIS A 196 14.20 17.28 2.85
CA HIS A 196 15.44 16.66 3.34
C HIS A 196 16.58 17.06 2.39
N GLY A 197 17.50 17.89 2.91
CA GLY A 197 18.45 18.60 2.06
C GLY A 197 17.71 19.48 1.03
N ASP A 198 18.07 19.31 -0.24
CA ASP A 198 17.46 20.05 -1.36
C ASP A 198 16.21 19.37 -1.94
N ARG A 199 15.90 18.14 -1.49
CA ARG A 199 14.74 17.38 -1.98
C ARG A 199 13.46 17.79 -1.26
N LEU A 200 12.40 17.98 -2.04
CA LEU A 200 11.08 18.40 -1.59
C LEU A 200 10.02 17.38 -1.96
N PHE A 201 9.05 17.21 -1.07
CA PHE A 201 7.81 16.49 -1.36
C PHE A 201 6.61 17.29 -0.89
N HIS A 202 5.62 17.37 -1.77
CA HIS A 202 4.35 18.03 -1.54
C HIS A 202 3.21 17.04 -1.74
N ALA A 203 2.25 17.00 -0.81
CA ALA A 203 0.98 16.32 -1.03
C ALA A 203 -0.17 17.31 -0.78
N PRO A 204 -0.55 18.12 -1.80
CA PRO A 204 -1.65 19.06 -1.70
C PRO A 204 -2.98 18.33 -1.48
N VAL A 205 -3.91 18.99 -0.78
CA VAL A 205 -5.27 18.45 -0.55
C VAL A 205 -6.32 19.02 -1.51
N SER A 206 -5.99 20.10 -2.22
CA SER A 206 -6.91 20.73 -3.19
C SER A 206 -6.23 21.08 -4.50
N THR A 207 -7.03 21.25 -5.56
CA THR A 207 -6.55 21.71 -6.86
C THR A 207 -5.90 23.09 -6.78
N GLN A 208 -6.39 23.97 -5.90
CA GLN A 208 -5.79 25.28 -5.65
C GLN A 208 -4.38 25.15 -5.05
N GLU A 209 -4.20 24.28 -4.05
CA GLU A 209 -2.87 24.00 -3.49
C GLU A 209 -1.94 23.38 -4.53
N LEU A 210 -2.44 22.42 -5.32
CA LEU A 210 -1.69 21.79 -6.41
C LEU A 210 -1.19 22.83 -7.42
N CYS A 211 -2.07 23.71 -7.92
CA CYS A 211 -1.68 24.79 -8.82
C CYS A 211 -0.65 25.74 -8.19
N GLY A 212 -0.78 26.03 -6.90
CA GLY A 212 0.19 26.85 -6.15
C GLY A 212 1.59 26.21 -6.10
N VAL A 213 1.66 24.90 -5.84
CA VAL A 213 2.93 24.15 -5.85
C VAL A 213 3.54 24.12 -7.25
N LEU A 214 2.77 23.78 -8.28
CA LEU A 214 3.25 23.69 -9.67
C LEU A 214 3.67 25.06 -10.24
N SER A 215 3.02 26.15 -9.82
CA SER A 215 3.45 27.51 -10.21
C SER A 215 4.80 27.89 -9.60
N LYS A 216 5.10 27.40 -8.40
CA LYS A 216 6.37 27.66 -7.70
C LYS A 216 7.49 26.73 -8.15
N TYR A 217 7.15 25.49 -8.51
CA TYR A 217 8.07 24.44 -8.92
C TYR A 217 7.61 23.85 -10.26
N PRO A 218 7.85 24.55 -11.39
CA PRO A 218 7.36 24.12 -12.70
C PRO A 218 7.98 22.80 -13.18
N GLU A 219 9.18 22.47 -12.70
CA GLU A 219 9.88 21.21 -13.01
C GLU A 219 9.51 20.07 -12.04
N ALA A 220 8.52 20.28 -11.16
CA ALA A 220 8.14 19.25 -10.20
C ALA A 220 7.52 18.03 -10.87
N VAL A 221 7.91 16.85 -10.42
CA VAL A 221 7.38 15.58 -10.92
C VAL A 221 6.12 15.23 -10.14
N MET A 222 4.98 15.21 -10.84
CA MET A 222 3.72 14.73 -10.27
C MET A 222 3.71 13.20 -10.19
N VAL A 223 3.23 12.67 -9.08
CA VAL A 223 3.15 11.22 -8.84
C VAL A 223 1.79 10.83 -8.27
N ALA A 224 1.28 9.67 -8.70
CA ALA A 224 0.13 9.01 -8.08
C ALA A 224 0.55 7.61 -7.60
N GLY A 225 0.46 6.60 -8.47
CA GLY A 225 0.77 5.21 -8.11
C GLY A 225 2.27 4.88 -7.97
N LEU A 226 3.17 5.76 -8.42
CA LEU A 226 4.64 5.59 -8.39
C LEU A 226 5.18 4.38 -9.19
N THR A 227 4.35 3.72 -10.00
CA THR A 227 4.73 2.53 -10.79
C THR A 227 5.63 2.83 -11.97
N ASP A 228 5.80 4.11 -12.30
CA ASP A 228 6.72 4.66 -13.28
C ASP A 228 7.92 5.34 -12.60
N VAL A 229 7.67 6.38 -11.80
CA VAL A 229 8.68 7.21 -11.14
C VAL A 229 9.48 6.41 -10.11
N GLY A 230 8.87 5.42 -9.45
CA GLY A 230 9.58 4.49 -8.57
C GLY A 230 10.67 3.70 -9.30
N LEU A 231 10.52 3.43 -10.61
CA LEU A 231 11.57 2.79 -11.41
C LEU A 231 12.71 3.76 -11.75
N TRP A 232 12.40 5.05 -11.94
CA TRP A 232 13.45 6.05 -12.12
C TRP A 232 14.34 6.11 -10.89
N ILE A 233 13.73 6.08 -9.70
CA ILE A 233 14.45 6.09 -8.42
C ILE A 233 15.23 4.78 -8.22
N ASN A 234 14.58 3.62 -8.31
CA ASN A 234 15.20 2.35 -7.90
C ASN A 234 16.09 1.72 -8.96
N LYS A 235 15.72 1.86 -10.25
CA LYS A 235 16.42 1.18 -11.36
C LYS A 235 17.33 2.10 -12.13
N GLN A 236 16.92 3.35 -12.31
CA GLN A 236 17.74 4.34 -13.01
C GLN A 236 18.58 5.19 -12.06
N LEU A 237 18.39 5.05 -10.74
CA LEU A 237 19.08 5.82 -9.70
C LEU A 237 18.93 7.34 -9.90
N ALA A 238 17.80 7.75 -10.48
CA ALA A 238 17.48 9.13 -10.71
C ALA A 238 17.23 9.86 -9.38
N SER A 239 17.66 11.11 -9.30
CA SER A 239 17.35 12.00 -8.20
C SER A 239 16.29 13.00 -8.65
N ILE A 240 15.18 13.07 -7.93
CA ILE A 240 14.09 14.01 -8.17
C ILE A 240 14.10 15.08 -7.08
N ASP A 241 14.24 16.33 -7.50
CA ASP A 241 14.36 17.46 -6.57
C ASP A 241 13.03 17.84 -5.93
N THR A 242 11.91 17.76 -6.68
CA THR A 242 10.57 18.07 -6.15
C THR A 242 9.54 17.07 -6.64
N LEU A 243 8.91 16.38 -5.70
CA LEU A 243 7.80 15.46 -5.93
C LEU A 243 6.47 16.09 -5.50
N VAL A 244 5.41 15.86 -6.28
CA VAL A 244 4.04 16.28 -5.95
C VAL A 244 3.09 15.09 -6.01
N TYR A 245 2.64 14.62 -4.85
CA TYR A 245 1.72 13.49 -4.75
C TYR A 245 0.27 13.92 -4.93
N LEU A 246 -0.39 13.34 -5.93
CA LEU A 246 -1.76 13.68 -6.32
C LEU A 246 -2.83 12.94 -5.50
N GLY A 247 -2.45 11.87 -4.79
CA GLY A 247 -3.42 10.98 -4.13
C GLY A 247 -4.20 11.61 -2.97
N ARG A 248 -3.92 12.86 -2.60
CA ARG A 248 -4.67 13.59 -1.56
C ARG A 248 -5.52 14.72 -2.10
N VAL A 249 -5.43 15.00 -3.40
CA VAL A 249 -6.15 16.12 -4.01
C VAL A 249 -7.61 15.72 -4.19
N ASP A 250 -8.49 16.45 -3.50
CA ASP A 250 -9.93 16.27 -3.60
C ASP A 250 -10.40 16.34 -5.07
N GLY A 251 -11.26 15.40 -5.47
CA GLY A 251 -11.79 15.30 -6.83
C GLY A 251 -10.91 14.52 -7.82
N LEU A 252 -9.61 14.35 -7.56
CA LEU A 252 -8.74 13.60 -8.50
C LEU A 252 -8.88 12.08 -8.39
N ARG A 253 -9.59 11.57 -7.39
CA ARG A 253 -9.89 10.13 -7.21
C ARG A 253 -11.33 9.78 -7.51
N ASP A 254 -12.12 10.74 -7.99
CA ASP A 254 -13.53 10.54 -8.23
C ASP A 254 -13.76 9.94 -9.63
N ILE A 255 -14.77 9.07 -9.72
CA ILE A 255 -15.32 8.57 -10.97
C ILE A 255 -16.79 9.00 -10.99
N GLY A 256 -17.22 9.62 -12.07
CA GLY A 256 -18.58 10.15 -12.19
C GLY A 256 -19.06 10.20 -13.62
N THR A 257 -20.36 10.40 -13.80
CA THR A 257 -20.96 10.64 -15.12
C THR A 257 -21.56 12.03 -15.14
N ARG A 258 -21.25 12.80 -16.18
CA ARG A 258 -21.78 14.14 -16.40
C ARG A 258 -22.12 14.30 -17.88
N ASP A 259 -23.34 14.74 -18.18
CA ASP A 259 -23.79 15.05 -19.55
C ASP A 259 -23.48 13.90 -20.54
N ASP A 260 -23.78 12.66 -20.15
CA ASP A 260 -23.48 11.41 -20.89
C ASP A 260 -21.98 11.10 -21.12
N VAL A 261 -21.08 11.77 -20.40
CA VAL A 261 -19.63 11.52 -20.42
C VAL A 261 -19.18 10.90 -19.10
N LEU A 262 -18.35 9.86 -19.18
CA LEU A 262 -17.63 9.30 -18.03
C LEU A 262 -16.42 10.19 -17.72
N GLU A 263 -16.40 10.79 -16.53
CA GLU A 263 -15.28 11.55 -16.00
C GLU A 263 -14.49 10.66 -15.03
N ILE A 264 -13.19 10.50 -15.30
CA ILE A 264 -12.27 9.72 -14.46
C ILE A 264 -11.18 10.67 -13.97
N GLY A 265 -11.09 10.84 -12.64
CA GLY A 265 -10.05 11.65 -12.02
C GLY A 265 -8.64 11.12 -12.29
N ALA A 266 -7.66 12.02 -12.42
CA ALA A 266 -6.30 11.67 -12.83
C ALA A 266 -5.52 10.81 -11.81
N ALA A 267 -6.01 10.67 -10.57
CA ALA A 267 -5.43 9.86 -9.51
C ALA A 267 -6.27 8.62 -9.18
N VAL A 268 -7.33 8.33 -9.96
CA VAL A 268 -8.07 7.07 -9.92
C VAL A 268 -7.10 5.92 -10.23
N THR A 269 -7.17 4.84 -9.45
CA THR A 269 -6.33 3.66 -9.70
C THR A 269 -6.86 2.87 -10.88
N TYR A 270 -5.99 2.13 -11.58
CA TYR A 270 -6.43 1.25 -12.67
C TYR A 270 -7.50 0.24 -12.22
N SER A 271 -7.36 -0.31 -10.99
CA SER A 271 -8.35 -1.21 -10.41
C SER A 271 -9.71 -0.53 -10.22
N ASP A 272 -9.73 0.67 -9.62
CA ASP A 272 -10.97 1.43 -9.41
C ASP A 272 -11.64 1.85 -10.74
N ALA A 273 -10.87 2.04 -11.82
CA ALA A 273 -11.41 2.44 -13.12
C ALA A 273 -12.04 1.29 -13.93
N ILE A 274 -11.76 0.03 -13.57
CA ILE A 274 -12.27 -1.16 -14.27
C ILE A 274 -13.51 -1.75 -13.61
N ASP A 275 -13.66 -1.55 -12.30
CA ASP A 275 -14.83 -1.95 -11.53
C ASP A 275 -16.10 -1.19 -11.97
#